data_AF-A0AAV9V5L7-F1
#
_entry.id   AF-A0AAV9V5L7-F1
#
_cell.length_a   1.000
_cell.length_b   1.000
_cell.length_c   1.000
_cell.angle_alpha   90.00
_cell.angle_beta   90.00
_cell.angle_gamma   90.00
#
_symmetry.space_group_name_H-M   'P 1'
#
loop_
_entity.id
_entity.type
_entity.pdbx_description
1 polymer ?
#
loop_
_entity_poly.entity_id
_entity_poly.type
_entity_poly.pdbx_seq_one_letter_code
_entity_poly.pdbx_strand_id
1 'polypeptide(L)'
;MSGHRHMFLSVPALVGLSVLWELVKAELSNADDTSSSMIDYRNRNCGELLQHNRTLYSEIQYKGHITNYYGSPEADVQLVAITYNGCLKVCGNYWRNDAQTTLDLLLDWILPAIGLIGNMPWESNRNSVTVVWLARWIGSPIAALTFCLWDVRIASKCAKLANLTTNHRRRMADSGVIGQQSDAEDELRVFSAARDTSYILLVMNQFQLLKSAEQELTPEELVLAVERALFSHEVVNGVDLLQERKEIAYSLRDRRKRGIIPIFLGLGGFFFAMAVAIKKAFDIGDNERATAFNVGLGLLVGWLPVLYLAAVVDNDHDNKPEFAERFNRLISACHKNGDFIEILGEGKGQGRGRWHYGIGQTIMSRIEDELLVGREADAVVDWDVMRKNAPPPTRRIELAHWRIIEPLLSAFVIVCGISSGSFILAYFTPPVGFAWRSAAYLTCLCIAVVIFLIDIILFKIVRHPFMTTNDQVKHGAVYNFCKSVRFRHVAHVVLICLEIINTLTLCLLVIAMAAGLFNFCAGQVVNRGGPGGGLIILNDGAFYKLPVGYERRGRIDWMEAV
;
A
#
# COMPACT_ATOMS: atom_id res chain seq x y z
N MET A 1 -6.18 40.37 4.83
CA MET A 1 -4.91 40.25 5.60
C MET A 1 -3.85 39.68 4.69
N SER A 2 -2.69 40.34 4.67
CA SER A 2 -1.56 40.17 3.75
C SER A 2 -1.09 38.71 3.62
N GLY A 3 -0.97 38.26 2.37
CA GLY A 3 -0.47 36.94 2.01
C GLY A 3 1.05 36.88 2.09
N HIS A 4 1.57 36.27 3.15
CA HIS A 4 2.91 35.69 3.14
C HIS A 4 2.82 34.27 2.59
N ARG A 5 3.09 34.12 1.29
CA ARG A 5 3.43 32.84 0.67
C ARG A 5 4.82 32.45 1.17
N HIS A 6 4.90 31.86 2.35
CA HIS A 6 6.09 31.10 2.71
C HIS A 6 6.14 29.89 1.80
N MET A 7 7.07 29.92 0.85
CA MET A 7 7.52 28.77 0.09
C MET A 7 8.21 27.83 1.09
N PHE A 8 7.42 27.09 1.87
CA PHE A 8 7.94 26.00 2.67
C PHE A 8 8.43 24.95 1.67
N LEU A 9 9.75 24.85 1.50
CA LEU A 9 10.34 23.63 0.97
C LEU A 9 9.71 22.48 1.74
N SER A 10 9.01 21.60 1.03
CA SER A 10 8.33 20.48 1.64
C SER A 10 9.35 19.66 2.45
N VAL A 11 8.95 19.12 3.60
CA VAL A 11 9.83 18.27 4.42
C VAL A 11 10.54 17.18 3.58
N PRO A 12 9.94 16.57 2.54
CA PRO A 12 10.66 15.72 1.60
C PRO A 12 11.82 16.39 0.86
N ALA A 13 11.70 17.67 0.48
CA ALA A 13 12.79 18.44 -0.12
C ALA A 13 13.90 18.75 0.89
N LEU A 14 13.57 18.99 2.16
CA LEU A 14 14.56 19.19 3.23
C LEU A 14 15.28 17.89 3.59
N VAL A 15 14.56 16.75 3.65
CA VAL A 15 15.17 15.43 3.84
C VAL A 15 16.02 15.08 2.61
N GLY A 16 15.51 15.29 1.40
CA GLY A 16 16.27 15.13 0.16
C GLY A 16 17.54 15.98 0.13
N LEU A 17 17.45 17.25 0.51
CA LEU A 17 18.61 18.15 0.61
C LEU A 17 19.58 17.75 1.71
N SER A 18 19.11 17.22 2.85
CA SER A 18 19.99 16.72 3.91
C SER A 18 20.76 15.47 3.47
N VAL A 19 20.12 14.57 2.73
CA VAL A 19 20.78 13.38 2.15
C VAL A 19 21.75 13.81 1.05
N LEU A 20 21.34 14.74 0.18
CA LEU A 20 22.23 15.31 -0.85
C LEU A 20 23.43 16.03 -0.22
N TRP A 21 23.21 16.74 0.88
CA TRP A 21 24.25 17.45 1.62
C TRP A 21 25.25 16.50 2.27
N GLU A 22 24.79 15.41 2.91
CA GLU A 22 25.71 14.40 3.45
C GLU A 22 26.45 13.63 2.35
N LEU A 23 25.83 13.40 1.20
CA LEU A 23 26.51 12.85 0.02
C LEU A 23 27.60 13.80 -0.51
N VAL A 24 27.26 15.08 -0.73
CA VAL A 24 28.20 16.11 -1.21
C VAL A 24 29.33 16.33 -0.20
N LYS A 25 29.03 16.33 1.09
CA LYS A 25 30.02 16.47 2.16
C LYS A 25 30.98 15.28 2.20
N ALA A 26 30.49 14.07 1.93
CA ALA A 26 31.32 12.89 1.84
C ALA A 26 32.21 12.87 0.58
N GLU A 27 31.72 13.44 -0.53
CA GLU A 27 32.52 13.68 -1.74
C GLU A 27 33.62 14.73 -1.48
N LEU A 28 33.26 15.83 -0.81
CA LEU A 28 34.19 16.92 -0.45
C LEU A 28 35.25 16.47 0.56
N SER A 29 34.93 15.58 1.51
CA SER A 29 35.93 15.03 2.42
C SER A 29 36.94 14.11 1.73
N ASN A 30 36.61 13.56 0.56
CA ASN A 30 37.56 12.79 -0.25
C ASN A 30 38.54 13.69 -1.03
N ALA A 31 38.27 15.00 -1.15
CA ALA A 31 39.10 15.91 -1.93
C ALA A 31 40.26 16.53 -1.13
N ASP A 32 40.24 16.51 0.21
CA ASP A 32 41.16 17.31 1.04
C ASP A 32 42.22 16.47 1.81
N ASP A 33 42.19 15.14 1.73
CA ASP A 33 43.06 14.25 2.52
C ASP A 33 44.21 13.64 1.69
N THR A 34 45.26 14.43 1.47
CA THR A 34 46.51 14.03 0.80
C THR A 34 47.53 13.43 1.77
N SER A 35 47.17 12.38 2.52
CA SER A 35 48.12 11.57 3.29
C SER A 35 48.24 10.13 2.74
N SER A 36 49.27 9.95 1.92
CA SER A 36 49.43 8.90 0.89
C SER A 36 49.82 7.48 1.39
N SER A 37 49.79 7.14 2.68
CA SER A 37 50.29 5.82 3.14
C SER A 37 49.31 4.97 3.96
N MET A 38 48.23 5.53 4.51
CA MET A 38 47.14 4.74 5.12
C MET A 38 45.94 4.53 4.19
N ILE A 39 45.84 5.30 3.10
CA ILE A 39 44.72 5.24 2.15
C ILE A 39 44.74 3.95 1.31
N ASP A 40 45.91 3.35 1.11
CA ASP A 40 46.06 2.21 0.20
C ASP A 40 45.45 0.89 0.76
N TYR A 41 45.11 0.84 2.04
CA TYR A 41 44.36 -0.27 2.65
C TYR A 41 42.84 -0.04 2.66
N ARG A 42 42.37 1.19 2.48
CA ARG A 42 40.97 1.59 2.73
C ARG A 42 40.02 1.23 1.58
N ASN A 43 40.56 1.03 0.37
CA ASN A 43 39.81 0.68 -0.84
C ASN A 43 40.06 -0.76 -1.33
N ARG A 44 40.80 -1.59 -0.59
CA ARG A 44 41.05 -2.96 -1.03
C ARG A 44 39.81 -3.81 -0.80
N ASN A 45 39.28 -4.31 -1.90
CA ASN A 45 38.21 -5.30 -1.93
C ASN A 45 38.68 -6.52 -1.09
N CYS A 46 38.17 -6.69 0.13
CA CYS A 46 38.66 -7.74 1.04
C CYS A 46 38.63 -9.14 0.42
N GLY A 47 37.68 -9.38 -0.49
CA GLY A 47 37.61 -10.61 -1.28
C GLY A 47 38.89 -10.84 -2.08
N GLU A 48 39.40 -9.83 -2.79
CA GLU A 48 40.63 -9.91 -3.57
C GLU A 48 41.87 -10.13 -2.70
N LEU A 49 41.95 -9.44 -1.56
CA LEU A 49 43.02 -9.63 -0.56
C LEU A 49 43.07 -11.09 -0.08
N LEU A 50 41.91 -11.69 0.17
CA LEU A 50 41.81 -13.08 0.60
C LEU A 50 42.14 -14.07 -0.53
N GLN A 51 41.84 -13.72 -1.78
CA GLN A 51 42.23 -14.54 -2.93
C GLN A 51 43.74 -14.64 -3.08
N HIS A 52 44.47 -13.55 -2.78
CA HIS A 52 45.91 -13.48 -3.02
C HIS A 52 46.76 -13.97 -1.83
N ASN A 53 46.18 -14.08 -0.63
CA ASN A 53 46.91 -14.46 0.59
C ASN A 53 46.33 -15.72 1.26
N ARG A 54 46.73 -16.90 0.77
CA ARG A 54 46.28 -18.21 1.29
C ARG A 54 46.63 -18.43 2.77
N THR A 55 47.79 -17.93 3.22
CA THR A 55 48.20 -18.06 4.63
C THR A 55 47.26 -17.33 5.56
N LEU A 56 46.88 -16.09 5.21
CA LEU A 56 45.92 -15.30 5.97
C LEU A 56 44.55 -15.97 5.99
N TYR A 57 44.10 -16.52 4.85
CA TYR A 57 42.84 -17.26 4.79
C TYR A 57 42.81 -18.45 5.76
N SER A 58 43.86 -19.27 5.78
CA SER A 58 43.92 -20.44 6.67
C SER A 58 43.88 -20.11 8.17
N GLU A 59 44.30 -18.89 8.54
CA GLU A 59 44.23 -18.37 9.91
C GLU A 59 42.82 -17.95 10.30
N ILE A 60 42.09 -17.32 9.38
CA ILE A 60 40.80 -16.69 9.67
C ILE A 60 39.58 -17.51 9.26
N GLN A 61 39.79 -18.57 8.48
CA GLN A 61 38.74 -19.46 7.97
C GLN A 61 37.93 -20.03 9.14
N TYR A 62 36.62 -20.01 8.98
CA TYR A 62 35.73 -20.68 9.91
C TYR A 62 35.86 -22.19 9.75
N LYS A 63 36.20 -22.88 10.85
CA LYS A 63 36.40 -24.34 10.89
C LYS A 63 35.18 -25.11 11.43
N GLY A 64 34.13 -24.40 11.86
CA GLY A 64 32.93 -25.03 12.38
C GLY A 64 32.04 -25.60 11.26
N HIS A 65 31.14 -26.52 11.63
CA HIS A 65 30.16 -27.06 10.68
C HIS A 65 29.12 -26.00 10.32
N ILE A 66 28.87 -25.81 9.02
CA ILE A 66 27.85 -24.87 8.52
C ILE A 66 26.53 -25.63 8.43
N THR A 67 25.69 -25.57 9.46
CA THR A 67 24.35 -26.20 9.41
C THR A 67 23.38 -25.38 8.56
N ASN A 68 22.42 -26.03 7.89
CA ASN A 68 21.33 -25.40 7.10
C ASN A 68 21.72 -24.67 5.79
N TYR A 69 22.88 -24.95 5.19
CA TYR A 69 23.06 -24.61 3.78
C TYR A 69 22.43 -25.72 2.93
N TYR A 70 21.55 -25.36 1.99
CA TYR A 70 20.97 -26.33 1.04
C TYR A 70 22.10 -26.84 0.13
N GLY A 71 22.74 -27.93 0.54
CA GLY A 71 23.82 -28.54 -0.21
C GLY A 71 24.27 -29.84 0.44
N SER A 72 24.60 -30.81 -0.41
CA SER A 72 25.42 -31.98 -0.08
C SER A 72 26.58 -31.60 0.88
N PRO A 73 27.10 -32.52 1.71
CA PRO A 73 28.35 -32.32 2.47
C PRO A 73 29.53 -31.76 1.63
N GLU A 74 29.46 -31.87 0.31
CA GLU A 74 30.43 -31.33 -0.65
C GLU A 74 30.31 -29.80 -0.83
N ALA A 75 29.15 -29.19 -0.55
CA ALA A 75 28.94 -27.74 -0.64
C ALA A 75 29.69 -26.98 0.46
N ASP A 76 29.89 -27.61 1.63
CA ASP A 76 30.69 -27.06 2.74
C ASP A 76 32.16 -26.84 2.34
N VAL A 77 32.65 -27.56 1.33
CA VAL A 77 34.03 -27.41 0.79
C VAL A 77 34.14 -26.21 -0.15
N GLN A 78 33.02 -25.75 -0.73
CA GLN A 78 33.00 -24.67 -1.72
C GLN A 78 32.67 -23.29 -1.11
N LEU A 79 32.05 -23.26 0.08
CA LEU A 79 31.68 -22.03 0.75
C LEU A 79 32.86 -21.43 1.52
N VAL A 80 33.33 -20.29 1.05
CA VAL A 80 34.39 -19.51 1.71
C VAL A 80 33.77 -18.73 2.86
N ALA A 81 34.02 -19.19 4.08
CA ALA A 81 33.48 -18.57 5.28
C ALA A 81 34.59 -18.18 6.27
N ILE A 82 34.50 -16.96 6.80
CA ILE A 82 35.49 -16.38 7.72
C ILE A 82 34.86 -16.04 9.07
N THR A 83 35.68 -16.08 10.12
CA THR A 83 35.28 -15.62 11.46
C THR A 83 35.10 -14.10 11.50
N TYR A 84 34.25 -13.60 12.41
CA TYR A 84 34.12 -12.16 12.64
C TYR A 84 35.46 -11.45 12.92
N ASN A 85 36.27 -12.02 13.81
CA ASN A 85 37.61 -11.50 14.11
C ASN A 85 38.52 -11.50 12.87
N GLY A 86 38.37 -12.52 12.02
CA GLY A 86 38.99 -12.59 10.71
C GLY A 86 38.59 -11.43 9.80
N CYS A 87 37.31 -11.15 9.69
CA CYS A 87 36.81 -10.02 8.91
C CYS A 87 37.32 -8.69 9.46
N LEU A 88 37.29 -8.48 10.78
CA LEU A 88 37.87 -7.27 11.37
C LEU A 88 39.36 -7.14 11.09
N LYS A 89 40.11 -8.24 11.10
CA LYS A 89 41.55 -8.26 10.83
C LYS A 89 41.88 -7.90 9.38
N VAL A 90 41.03 -8.30 8.43
CA VAL A 90 41.28 -8.09 6.99
C VAL A 90 40.63 -6.82 6.46
N CYS A 91 39.40 -6.54 6.88
CA CYS A 91 38.59 -5.43 6.39
C CYS A 91 38.51 -4.22 7.32
N GLY A 92 38.86 -4.38 8.59
CA GLY A 92 38.57 -3.37 9.60
C GLY A 92 37.06 -3.15 9.82
N ASN A 93 36.73 -1.98 10.37
CA ASN A 93 35.35 -1.57 10.66
C ASN A 93 34.73 -0.66 9.59
N TYR A 94 35.45 -0.38 8.50
CA TYR A 94 35.04 0.61 7.51
C TYR A 94 34.50 -0.11 6.28
N TRP A 95 33.19 -0.24 6.18
CA TRP A 95 32.53 -0.64 4.95
C TRP A 95 31.55 0.45 4.52
N ARG A 96 31.70 0.89 3.28
CA ARG A 96 30.77 1.76 2.58
C ARG A 96 30.40 1.05 1.29
N ASN A 97 29.17 1.22 0.84
CA ASN A 97 28.83 0.81 -0.51
C ASN A 97 29.71 1.56 -1.50
N ASP A 98 30.09 0.91 -2.58
CA ASP A 98 30.61 1.62 -3.73
C ASP A 98 29.57 2.65 -4.21
N ALA A 99 30.05 3.75 -4.78
CA ALA A 99 29.19 4.81 -5.31
C ALA A 99 28.20 4.24 -6.34
N GLN A 100 28.66 3.27 -7.15
CA GLN A 100 27.83 2.59 -8.14
C GLN A 100 26.65 1.83 -7.50
N THR A 101 26.90 1.01 -6.47
CA THR A 101 25.84 0.27 -5.78
C THR A 101 24.82 1.21 -5.11
N THR A 102 25.31 2.32 -4.55
CA THR A 102 24.45 3.35 -3.96
C THR A 102 23.55 4.00 -5.01
N LEU A 103 24.12 4.33 -6.17
CA LEU A 103 23.40 4.89 -7.30
C LEU A 103 22.36 3.90 -7.86
N ASP A 104 22.72 2.62 -8.01
CA ASP A 104 21.79 1.58 -8.46
C ASP A 104 20.61 1.44 -7.49
N LEU A 105 20.85 1.40 -6.17
CA LEU A 105 19.76 1.35 -5.19
C LEU A 105 18.84 2.58 -5.28
N LEU A 106 19.43 3.76 -5.48
CA LEU A 106 18.70 5.01 -5.60
C LEU A 106 17.81 5.02 -6.84
N LEU A 107 18.38 4.69 -8.00
CA LEU A 107 17.70 4.72 -9.30
C LEU A 107 16.67 3.60 -9.43
N ASP A 108 16.96 2.42 -8.90
CA ASP A 108 16.13 1.23 -9.11
C ASP A 108 14.93 1.19 -8.15
N TRP A 109 15.07 1.72 -6.92
CA TRP A 109 14.03 1.57 -5.88
C TRP A 109 13.60 2.87 -5.22
N ILE A 110 14.54 3.72 -4.82
CA ILE A 110 14.22 4.92 -4.04
C ILE A 110 13.49 5.95 -4.91
N LEU A 111 14.03 6.30 -6.07
CA LEU A 111 13.40 7.27 -6.97
C LEU A 111 12.06 6.77 -7.52
N PRO A 112 11.90 5.52 -7.98
CA PRO A 112 10.60 5.01 -8.40
C PRO A 112 9.57 5.01 -7.26
N ALA A 113 9.96 4.62 -6.04
CA ALA A 113 9.06 4.66 -4.88
C ALA A 113 8.65 6.10 -4.52
N ILE A 114 9.61 7.04 -4.50
CA ILE A 114 9.32 8.47 -4.30
C ILE A 114 8.44 9.00 -5.44
N GLY A 115 8.64 8.55 -6.67
CA GLY A 115 7.81 8.91 -7.83
C GLY A 115 6.37 8.45 -7.65
N LEU A 116 6.14 7.21 -7.19
CA LEU A 116 4.79 6.72 -6.88
C LEU A 116 4.16 7.50 -5.72
N ILE A 117 4.91 7.72 -4.64
CA ILE A 117 4.46 8.51 -3.49
C ILE A 117 4.13 9.94 -3.93
N GLY A 118 4.97 10.58 -4.73
CA GLY A 118 4.74 11.93 -5.25
C GLY A 118 3.45 12.05 -6.06
N ASN A 119 3.08 10.99 -6.78
CA ASN A 119 1.83 10.91 -7.54
C ASN A 119 0.63 10.39 -6.74
N MET A 120 0.78 10.11 -5.44
CA MET A 120 -0.34 9.76 -4.59
C MET A 120 -1.33 10.92 -4.49
N PRO A 121 -2.62 10.62 -4.26
CA PRO A 121 -3.63 11.65 -4.13
C PRO A 121 -3.41 12.47 -2.86
N TRP A 122 -2.79 13.65 -2.98
CA TRP A 122 -2.52 14.55 -1.87
C TRP A 122 -3.61 15.61 -1.70
N GLU A 123 -3.86 16.03 -0.46
CA GLU A 123 -4.66 17.24 -0.22
C GLU A 123 -3.77 18.49 -0.29
N SER A 124 -4.07 19.35 -1.25
CA SER A 124 -3.45 20.67 -1.32
C SER A 124 -3.75 21.46 -0.04
N ASN A 125 -2.74 22.11 0.53
CA ASN A 125 -2.85 23.03 1.67
C ASN A 125 -3.04 22.40 3.07
N ARG A 126 -2.91 21.07 3.23
CA ARG A 126 -2.96 20.38 4.54
C ARG A 126 -1.74 19.47 4.78
N ASN A 127 -0.57 20.10 4.87
CA ASN A 127 0.72 19.41 4.93
C ASN A 127 0.86 18.45 6.12
N SER A 128 0.38 18.83 7.32
CA SER A 128 0.48 17.98 8.52
C SER A 128 -0.35 16.70 8.41
N VAL A 129 -1.55 16.82 7.85
CA VAL A 129 -2.46 15.68 7.65
C VAL A 129 -1.90 14.75 6.56
N THR A 130 -1.33 15.35 5.51
CA THR A 130 -0.65 14.61 4.43
C THR A 130 0.49 13.73 4.97
N VAL A 131 1.30 14.24 5.90
CA VAL A 131 2.38 13.44 6.53
C VAL A 131 1.82 12.27 7.34
N VAL A 132 0.71 12.47 8.06
CA VAL A 132 0.06 11.39 8.82
C VAL A 132 -0.47 10.30 7.88
N TRP A 133 -1.04 10.66 6.73
CA TRP A 133 -1.48 9.68 5.74
C TRP A 133 -0.33 8.92 5.10
N LEU A 134 0.78 9.60 4.81
CA LEU A 134 1.98 8.94 4.31
C LEU A 134 2.52 7.93 5.34
N ALA A 135 2.59 8.32 6.61
CA ALA A 135 2.98 7.42 7.69
C ALA A 135 2.02 6.24 7.85
N ARG A 136 0.74 6.42 7.54
CA ARG A 136 -0.24 5.34 7.53
C ARG A 136 -0.05 4.39 6.35
N TRP A 137 0.07 4.91 5.14
CA TRP A 137 0.29 4.10 3.93
C TRP A 137 1.58 3.28 4.02
N ILE A 138 2.66 3.88 4.54
CA ILE A 138 3.97 3.22 4.67
C ILE A 138 4.07 2.38 5.94
N GLY A 139 3.57 2.89 7.06
CA GLY A 139 3.70 2.25 8.37
C GLY A 139 2.67 1.16 8.65
N SER A 140 1.51 1.20 8.01
CA SER A 140 0.48 0.15 8.10
C SER A 140 -0.10 -0.25 6.73
N PRO A 141 0.75 -0.69 5.79
CA PRO A 141 0.32 -0.96 4.41
C PRO A 141 -0.81 -1.99 4.31
N ILE A 142 -0.84 -2.98 5.21
CA ILE A 142 -1.92 -3.98 5.27
C ILE A 142 -3.27 -3.33 5.60
N ALA A 143 -3.30 -2.47 6.62
CA ALA A 143 -4.51 -1.79 7.05
C ALA A 143 -4.96 -0.79 5.97
N ALA A 144 -4.05 0.05 5.47
CA ALA A 144 -4.32 0.98 4.38
C ALA A 144 -4.92 0.28 3.14
N LEU A 145 -4.27 -0.80 2.69
CA LEU A 145 -4.72 -1.57 1.53
C LEU A 145 -6.07 -2.24 1.78
N THR A 146 -6.35 -2.71 3.00
CA THR A 146 -7.64 -3.29 3.36
C THR A 146 -8.78 -2.30 3.12
N PHE A 147 -8.61 -1.04 3.56
CA PHE A 147 -9.63 -0.01 3.37
C PHE A 147 -9.77 0.41 1.90
N CYS A 148 -8.66 0.55 1.16
CA CYS A 148 -8.74 0.81 -0.29
C CYS A 148 -9.46 -0.33 -1.03
N LEU A 149 -9.12 -1.60 -0.75
CA LEU A 149 -9.74 -2.76 -1.39
C LEU A 149 -11.23 -2.90 -1.02
N TRP A 150 -11.59 -2.50 0.19
CA TRP A 150 -12.98 -2.42 0.62
C TRP A 150 -13.78 -1.43 -0.24
N ASP A 151 -13.26 -0.22 -0.45
CA ASP A 151 -13.93 0.77 -1.28
C ASP A 151 -13.92 0.38 -2.78
N VAL A 152 -12.84 -0.23 -3.27
CA VAL A 152 -12.79 -0.83 -4.63
C VAL A 152 -13.84 -1.93 -4.80
N ARG A 153 -14.09 -2.74 -3.77
CA ARG A 153 -15.17 -3.74 -3.81
C ARG A 153 -16.54 -3.08 -3.95
N ILE A 154 -16.80 -2.00 -3.21
CA ILE A 154 -18.04 -1.23 -3.33
C ILE A 154 -18.15 -0.64 -4.75
N ALA A 155 -17.06 -0.09 -5.29
CA ALA A 155 -17.02 0.39 -6.67
C ALA A 155 -17.37 -0.70 -7.69
N SER A 156 -16.83 -1.91 -7.51
CA SER A 156 -17.12 -3.07 -8.36
C SER A 156 -18.60 -3.45 -8.30
N LYS A 157 -19.22 -3.41 -7.12
CA LYS A 157 -20.65 -3.67 -6.95
C LYS A 157 -21.50 -2.59 -7.62
N CYS A 158 -21.17 -1.32 -7.43
CA CYS A 158 -21.84 -0.20 -8.12
C CYS A 158 -21.73 -0.34 -9.65
N ALA A 159 -20.56 -0.74 -10.17
CA ALA A 159 -20.35 -0.95 -11.60
C ALA A 159 -21.14 -2.16 -12.14
N LYS A 160 -21.18 -3.27 -11.39
CA LYS A 160 -22.01 -4.44 -11.74
C LYS A 160 -23.48 -4.07 -11.74
N LEU A 161 -23.94 -3.35 -10.73
CA LEU A 161 -25.31 -2.88 -10.63
C LEU A 161 -25.68 -1.99 -11.82
N ALA A 162 -24.81 -1.04 -12.22
CA ALA A 162 -24.99 -0.21 -13.41
C ALA A 162 -24.95 -1.01 -14.74
N ASN A 163 -24.28 -2.16 -14.80
CA ASN A 163 -24.29 -3.03 -15.97
C ASN A 163 -25.56 -3.91 -16.06
N LEU A 164 -26.18 -4.26 -14.93
CA LEU A 164 -27.42 -5.06 -14.88
C LEU A 164 -28.66 -4.28 -15.33
N THR A 165 -28.50 -3.01 -15.70
CA THR A 165 -29.57 -2.05 -15.98
C THR A 165 -30.02 -2.05 -17.43
N THR A 166 -29.22 -2.65 -18.31
CA THR A 166 -29.49 -2.63 -19.75
C THR A 166 -29.46 -4.01 -20.36
N ASN A 167 -30.52 -4.34 -21.11
CA ASN A 167 -30.50 -5.39 -22.13
C ASN A 167 -29.56 -5.06 -23.31
N HIS A 168 -29.16 -3.80 -23.43
CA HIS A 168 -28.42 -3.24 -24.56
C HIS A 168 -27.21 -4.08 -25.00
N ARG A 169 -26.39 -4.55 -24.05
CA ARG A 169 -25.19 -5.35 -24.37
C ARG A 169 -25.51 -6.77 -24.86
N ARG A 170 -26.66 -7.33 -24.45
CA ARG A 170 -27.13 -8.67 -24.84
C ARG A 170 -27.77 -8.62 -26.22
N ARG A 171 -28.64 -7.64 -26.48
CA ARG A 171 -29.32 -7.49 -27.77
C ARG A 171 -28.37 -7.04 -28.89
N MET A 172 -27.40 -6.17 -28.62
CA MET A 172 -26.39 -5.80 -29.62
C MET A 172 -25.51 -6.98 -30.09
N ALA A 173 -25.31 -8.00 -29.24
CA ALA A 173 -24.50 -9.17 -29.58
C ALA A 173 -25.32 -10.26 -30.31
N ASP A 174 -26.59 -10.45 -29.93
CA ASP A 174 -27.42 -11.55 -30.46
C ASP A 174 -28.34 -11.16 -31.64
N SER A 175 -28.65 -9.88 -31.83
CA SER A 175 -29.54 -9.48 -32.92
C SER A 175 -28.84 -8.53 -33.88
N GLY A 176 -28.51 -9.02 -35.08
CA GLY A 176 -28.26 -8.21 -36.28
C GLY A 176 -29.51 -7.46 -36.78
N VAL A 177 -30.50 -7.28 -35.91
CA VAL A 177 -31.75 -6.56 -36.17
C VAL A 177 -31.67 -5.27 -35.36
N ILE A 178 -31.52 -4.17 -36.08
CA ILE A 178 -31.60 -2.81 -35.56
C ILE A 178 -32.99 -2.66 -34.94
N GLY A 179 -33.08 -2.72 -33.60
CA GLY A 179 -34.28 -2.31 -32.89
C GLY A 179 -34.64 -0.87 -33.25
N GLN A 180 -35.91 -0.51 -33.08
CA GLN A 180 -36.42 0.84 -33.35
C GLN A 180 -35.56 1.87 -32.59
N GLN A 181 -35.05 2.89 -33.28
CA GLN A 181 -34.07 3.85 -32.76
C GLN A 181 -34.49 4.51 -31.43
N SER A 182 -35.80 4.67 -31.20
CA SER A 182 -36.38 5.18 -29.96
C SER A 182 -36.04 4.32 -28.73
N ASP A 183 -36.12 3.01 -28.86
CA ASP A 183 -35.95 2.08 -27.73
C ASP A 183 -34.49 2.04 -27.30
N ALA A 184 -33.56 2.17 -28.27
CA ALA A 184 -32.13 2.27 -28.01
C ALA A 184 -31.76 3.57 -27.28
N GLU A 185 -32.41 4.69 -27.63
CA GLU A 185 -32.18 5.98 -26.96
C GLU A 185 -32.70 5.98 -25.51
N ASP A 186 -33.86 5.38 -25.26
CA ASP A 186 -34.41 5.27 -23.92
C ASP A 186 -33.61 4.31 -23.04
N GLU A 187 -33.15 3.16 -23.57
CA GLU A 187 -32.21 2.27 -22.87
C GLU A 187 -30.90 2.99 -22.51
N LEU A 188 -30.35 3.80 -23.43
CA LEU A 188 -29.13 4.59 -23.19
C LEU A 188 -29.33 5.65 -22.10
N ARG A 189 -30.51 6.28 -22.04
CA ARG A 189 -30.86 7.25 -20.99
C ARG A 189 -30.93 6.58 -19.62
N VAL A 190 -31.58 5.42 -19.53
CA VAL A 190 -31.66 4.63 -18.28
C VAL A 190 -30.27 4.19 -17.83
N PHE A 191 -29.45 3.68 -18.74
CA PHE A 191 -28.05 3.33 -18.46
C PHE A 191 -27.25 4.50 -17.92
N SER A 192 -27.32 5.66 -18.60
CA SER A 192 -26.56 6.83 -18.19
C SER A 192 -26.99 7.30 -16.80
N ALA A 193 -28.30 7.32 -16.52
CA ALA A 193 -28.83 7.69 -15.21
C ALA A 193 -28.36 6.72 -14.11
N ALA A 194 -28.45 5.41 -14.35
CA ALA A 194 -27.96 4.42 -13.38
C ALA A 194 -26.45 4.55 -13.15
N ARG A 195 -25.67 4.75 -14.22
CA ARG A 195 -24.23 4.99 -14.14
C ARG A 195 -23.90 6.27 -13.36
N ASP A 196 -24.70 7.33 -13.51
CA ASP A 196 -24.55 8.59 -12.77
C ASP A 196 -24.78 8.35 -11.28
N THR A 197 -25.90 7.72 -10.92
CA THR A 197 -26.25 7.43 -9.53
C THR A 197 -25.25 6.49 -8.86
N SER A 198 -24.86 5.39 -9.52
CA SER A 198 -23.86 4.45 -9.00
C SER A 198 -22.49 5.11 -8.81
N TYR A 199 -22.12 6.03 -9.68
CA TYR A 199 -20.88 6.78 -9.57
C TYR A 199 -20.92 7.79 -8.41
N ILE A 200 -22.02 8.52 -8.25
CA ILE A 200 -22.21 9.41 -7.10
C ILE A 200 -22.16 8.64 -5.78
N LEU A 201 -22.85 7.49 -5.70
CA LEU A 201 -22.86 6.64 -4.51
C LEU A 201 -21.44 6.18 -4.12
N LEU A 202 -20.62 5.83 -5.11
CA LEU A 202 -19.21 5.49 -4.90
C LEU A 202 -18.43 6.66 -4.28
N VAL A 203 -18.62 7.88 -4.78
CA VAL A 203 -17.92 9.05 -4.27
C VAL A 203 -18.42 9.44 -2.87
N MET A 204 -19.74 9.40 -2.64
CA MET A 204 -20.33 9.64 -1.32
C MET A 204 -19.80 8.66 -0.26
N ASN A 205 -19.50 7.41 -0.65
CA ASN A 205 -18.90 6.42 0.24
C ASN A 205 -17.53 6.83 0.79
N GLN A 206 -16.82 7.76 0.15
CA GLN A 206 -15.50 8.22 0.59
C GLN A 206 -15.57 9.27 1.71
N PHE A 207 -16.74 9.87 1.95
CA PHE A 207 -16.91 10.92 2.94
C PHE A 207 -17.30 10.37 4.30
N GLN A 208 -16.70 10.91 5.35
CA GLN A 208 -17.08 10.60 6.72
C GLN A 208 -18.41 11.25 7.08
N LEU A 209 -19.29 10.50 7.75
CA LEU A 209 -20.50 11.07 8.34
C LEU A 209 -20.14 11.97 9.53
N LEU A 210 -20.67 13.20 9.52
CA LEU A 210 -20.50 14.16 10.61
C LEU A 210 -21.38 13.79 11.80
N LYS A 211 -20.94 14.21 13.00
CA LYS A 211 -21.72 14.02 14.24
C LYS A 211 -22.99 14.87 14.27
N SER A 212 -23.04 15.99 13.54
CA SER A 212 -24.25 16.81 13.34
C SER A 212 -25.37 15.97 12.73
N ALA A 213 -25.05 15.15 11.73
CA ALA A 213 -26.00 14.22 11.14
C ALA A 213 -26.61 13.26 12.18
N GLU A 214 -25.80 12.81 13.16
CA GLU A 214 -26.26 11.91 14.21
C GLU A 214 -27.20 12.57 15.22
N GLN A 215 -27.12 13.90 15.36
CA GLN A 215 -27.97 14.68 16.25
C GLN A 215 -29.31 15.04 15.57
N GLU A 216 -29.29 15.19 14.25
CA GLU A 216 -30.41 15.72 13.49
C GLU A 216 -31.25 14.65 12.78
N LEU A 217 -30.67 13.51 12.41
CA LEU A 217 -31.37 12.44 11.69
C LEU A 217 -31.24 11.10 12.40
N THR A 218 -32.29 10.28 12.32
CA THR A 218 -32.12 8.84 12.59
C THR A 218 -31.37 8.17 11.43
N PRO A 219 -30.70 7.03 11.66
CA PRO A 219 -30.01 6.29 10.60
C PRO A 219 -30.95 5.92 9.43
N GLU A 220 -32.20 5.60 9.73
CA GLU A 220 -33.21 5.27 8.73
C GLU A 220 -33.61 6.49 7.90
N GLU A 221 -33.77 7.65 8.53
CA GLU A 221 -34.09 8.91 7.84
C GLU A 221 -32.96 9.33 6.90
N LEU A 222 -31.71 9.17 7.34
CA LEU A 222 -30.54 9.44 6.50
C LEU A 222 -30.49 8.53 5.27
N VAL A 223 -30.64 7.21 5.46
CA VAL A 223 -30.62 6.24 4.35
C VAL A 223 -31.75 6.55 3.37
N LEU A 224 -32.96 6.83 3.86
CA LEU A 224 -34.10 7.18 3.01
C LEU A 224 -33.87 8.48 2.24
N ALA A 225 -33.33 9.51 2.88
CA ALA A 225 -33.04 10.79 2.23
C ALA A 225 -31.99 10.62 1.12
N VAL A 226 -30.96 9.82 1.37
CA VAL A 226 -29.91 9.54 0.38
C VAL A 226 -30.45 8.70 -0.78
N GLU A 227 -31.25 7.66 -0.51
CA GLU A 227 -31.90 6.87 -1.56
C GLU A 227 -32.81 7.75 -2.42
N ARG A 228 -33.61 8.62 -1.81
CA ARG A 228 -34.46 9.57 -2.54
C ARG A 228 -33.63 10.51 -3.40
N ALA A 229 -32.57 11.09 -2.84
CA ALA A 229 -31.65 11.97 -3.55
C ALA A 229 -30.99 11.28 -4.76
N LEU A 230 -30.66 10.00 -4.64
CA LEU A 230 -29.93 9.23 -5.64
C LEU A 230 -30.83 8.65 -6.74
N PHE A 231 -32.03 8.19 -6.38
CA PHE A 231 -32.87 7.41 -7.28
C PHE A 231 -34.14 8.16 -7.73
N SER A 232 -34.64 9.17 -7.01
CA SER A 232 -35.88 9.86 -7.40
C SER A 232 -35.74 10.74 -8.66
N HIS A 233 -36.83 10.89 -9.42
CA HIS A 233 -36.97 11.84 -10.55
C HIS A 233 -37.78 13.07 -10.20
N GLU A 234 -38.19 13.19 -8.93
CA GLU A 234 -39.01 14.29 -8.47
C GLU A 234 -38.21 15.58 -8.40
N VAL A 235 -38.89 16.69 -8.68
CA VAL A 235 -38.42 18.01 -8.28
C VAL A 235 -38.83 18.19 -6.82
N VAL A 236 -37.85 18.20 -5.92
CA VAL A 236 -38.10 18.31 -4.47
C VAL A 236 -37.57 19.65 -3.99
N ASN A 237 -38.43 20.43 -3.32
CA ASN A 237 -38.07 21.76 -2.81
C ASN A 237 -37.46 22.69 -3.88
N GLY A 238 -37.94 22.60 -5.13
CA GLY A 238 -37.46 23.41 -6.25
C GLY A 238 -36.16 22.92 -6.90
N VAL A 239 -35.59 21.81 -6.43
CA VAL A 239 -34.38 21.20 -6.99
C VAL A 239 -34.77 20.04 -7.90
N ASP A 240 -34.39 20.11 -9.18
CA ASP A 240 -34.46 18.96 -10.09
C ASP A 240 -33.32 17.98 -9.78
N LEU A 241 -33.66 16.92 -9.05
CA LEU A 241 -32.70 15.91 -8.61
C LEU A 241 -32.00 15.22 -9.80
N LEU A 242 -32.69 15.04 -10.93
CA LEU A 242 -32.10 14.37 -12.09
C LEU A 242 -31.04 15.25 -12.74
N GLN A 243 -31.35 16.54 -12.90
CA GLN A 243 -30.43 17.50 -13.48
C GLN A 243 -29.21 17.71 -12.58
N GLU A 244 -29.41 17.88 -11.28
CA GLU A 244 -28.30 18.02 -10.32
C GLU A 244 -27.39 16.79 -10.29
N ARG A 245 -27.96 15.58 -10.29
CA ARG A 245 -27.15 14.35 -10.36
C ARG A 245 -26.31 14.29 -11.64
N LYS A 246 -26.88 14.65 -12.80
CA LYS A 246 -26.14 14.68 -14.07
C LYS A 246 -24.98 15.67 -14.01
N GLU A 247 -25.22 16.87 -13.48
CA GLU A 247 -24.18 17.89 -13.34
C GLU A 247 -23.08 17.47 -12.38
N ILE A 248 -23.45 16.91 -11.22
CA ILE A 248 -22.50 16.37 -10.24
C ILE A 248 -21.69 15.24 -10.88
N ALA A 249 -22.34 14.23 -11.47
CA ALA A 249 -21.66 13.08 -12.10
C ALA A 249 -20.77 13.50 -13.27
N TYR A 250 -21.20 14.46 -14.10
CA TYR A 250 -20.40 15.02 -15.17
C TYR A 250 -19.14 15.69 -14.62
N SER A 251 -19.29 16.56 -13.62
CA SER A 251 -18.17 17.28 -13.02
C SER A 251 -17.14 16.34 -12.40
N LEU A 252 -17.58 15.31 -11.67
CA LEU A 252 -16.71 14.32 -11.05
C LEU A 252 -15.93 13.51 -12.11
N ARG A 253 -16.60 13.00 -13.15
CA ARG A 253 -15.95 12.22 -14.21
C ARG A 253 -14.95 13.04 -15.03
N ASP A 254 -15.28 14.29 -15.31
CA ASP A 254 -14.38 15.17 -16.05
C ASP A 254 -13.06 15.42 -15.28
N ARG A 255 -13.16 15.58 -13.96
CA ARG A 255 -12.02 15.71 -13.05
C ARG A 255 -11.18 14.43 -13.00
N ARG A 256 -11.79 13.25 -12.92
CA ARG A 256 -11.09 11.95 -12.90
C ARG A 256 -10.24 11.68 -14.14
N LYS A 257 -10.69 12.07 -15.35
CA LYS A 257 -9.97 11.82 -16.61
C LYS A 257 -8.57 12.42 -16.65
N ARG A 258 -8.36 13.55 -15.95
CA ARG A 258 -7.09 14.29 -15.99
C ARG A 258 -5.98 13.64 -15.17
N GLY A 259 -6.33 12.82 -14.19
CA GLY A 259 -5.36 12.16 -13.30
C GLY A 259 -4.78 10.86 -13.82
N ILE A 260 -5.43 10.19 -14.79
CA ILE A 260 -5.11 8.79 -15.11
C ILE A 260 -3.76 8.60 -15.84
N ILE A 261 -3.34 9.58 -16.64
CA ILE A 261 -2.09 9.49 -17.41
C ILE A 261 -0.85 9.44 -16.50
N PRO A 262 -0.63 10.38 -15.55
CA PRO A 262 0.53 10.31 -14.66
C PRO A 262 0.55 9.04 -13.81
N ILE A 263 -0.62 8.49 -13.47
CA ILE A 263 -0.74 7.21 -12.76
C ILE A 263 -0.10 6.08 -13.56
N PHE A 264 -0.47 5.92 -14.83
CA PHE A 264 0.09 4.86 -15.68
C PHE A 264 1.57 5.06 -15.96
N LEU A 265 2.03 6.30 -16.13
CA LEU A 265 3.45 6.60 -16.30
C LEU A 265 4.28 6.25 -15.06
N GLY A 266 3.79 6.61 -13.86
CA GLY A 266 4.44 6.27 -12.60
C GLY A 266 4.50 4.75 -12.37
N LEU A 267 3.39 4.05 -12.62
CA LEU A 267 3.30 2.61 -12.48
C LEU A 267 4.21 1.88 -13.49
N GLY A 268 4.19 2.30 -14.75
CA GLY A 268 5.05 1.76 -15.79
C GLY A 268 6.54 1.99 -15.49
N GLY A 269 6.89 3.17 -14.99
CA GLY A 269 8.25 3.49 -14.55
C GLY A 269 8.74 2.58 -13.41
N PHE A 270 7.89 2.32 -12.41
CA PHE A 270 8.22 1.41 -11.31
C PHE A 270 8.45 -0.02 -11.81
N PHE A 271 7.55 -0.57 -12.64
CA PHE A 271 7.72 -1.93 -13.16
C PHE A 271 8.91 -2.06 -14.11
N PHE A 272 9.21 -1.02 -14.89
CA PHE A 272 10.41 -0.98 -15.71
C PHE A 272 11.69 -1.01 -14.85
N ALA A 273 11.76 -0.16 -13.81
CA ALA A 273 12.88 -0.16 -12.87
C ALA A 273 13.04 -1.51 -12.17
N MET A 274 11.93 -2.12 -11.73
CA MET A 274 11.93 -3.46 -11.13
C MET A 274 12.46 -4.53 -12.09
N ALA A 275 12.05 -4.51 -13.36
CA ALA A 275 12.52 -5.46 -14.37
C ALA A 275 14.03 -5.30 -14.65
N VAL A 276 14.51 -4.05 -14.75
CA VAL A 276 15.94 -3.76 -14.91
C VAL A 276 16.73 -4.21 -13.70
N ALA A 277 16.24 -3.95 -12.49
CA ALA A 277 16.91 -4.34 -11.25
C ALA A 277 16.99 -5.86 -11.08
N ILE A 278 15.92 -6.59 -11.41
CA ILE A 278 15.92 -8.05 -11.44
C ILE A 278 16.92 -8.55 -12.47
N LYS A 279 16.91 -8.01 -13.70
CA LYS A 279 17.87 -8.40 -14.72
C LYS A 279 19.31 -8.17 -14.23
N LYS A 280 19.64 -6.97 -13.76
CA LYS A 280 20.98 -6.64 -13.21
C LYS A 280 21.40 -7.58 -12.08
N ALA A 281 20.48 -7.95 -11.19
CA ALA A 281 20.78 -8.79 -10.04
C ALA A 281 21.10 -10.25 -10.41
N PHE A 282 20.58 -10.73 -11.54
CA PHE A 282 20.73 -12.11 -12.01
C PHE A 282 21.50 -12.24 -13.33
N ASP A 283 21.96 -11.15 -13.93
CA ASP A 283 22.81 -11.20 -15.12
C ASP A 283 24.21 -11.66 -14.68
N ILE A 284 24.46 -12.96 -14.85
CA ILE A 284 25.75 -13.58 -14.56
C ILE A 284 26.70 -13.27 -15.73
N GLY A 285 27.01 -11.99 -15.92
CA GLY A 285 28.15 -11.60 -16.74
C GLY A 285 29.43 -12.19 -16.15
N ASP A 286 30.42 -12.51 -16.99
CA ASP A 286 31.60 -13.29 -16.59
C ASP A 286 32.45 -12.70 -15.45
N ASN A 287 32.25 -11.44 -15.07
CA ASN A 287 33.09 -10.74 -14.08
C ASN A 287 32.32 -10.01 -12.98
N GLU A 288 30.98 -10.09 -12.91
CA GLU A 288 30.20 -9.29 -11.97
C GLU A 288 29.52 -10.14 -10.88
N ARG A 289 29.53 -9.60 -9.65
CA ARG A 289 28.93 -10.22 -8.48
C ARG A 289 27.41 -10.19 -8.66
N ALA A 290 26.74 -11.33 -8.50
CA ALA A 290 25.29 -11.38 -8.42
C ALA A 290 24.82 -10.61 -7.16
N THR A 291 24.46 -9.33 -7.32
CA THR A 291 23.99 -8.47 -6.22
C THR A 291 22.48 -8.61 -6.05
N ALA A 292 22.01 -9.81 -5.68
CA ALA A 292 20.63 -10.03 -5.27
C ALA A 292 20.19 -9.09 -4.12
N PHE A 293 21.16 -8.50 -3.41
CA PHE A 293 20.96 -7.45 -2.41
C PHE A 293 20.02 -6.32 -2.85
N ASN A 294 20.15 -5.81 -4.07
CA ASN A 294 19.32 -4.68 -4.54
C ASN A 294 17.84 -5.07 -4.65
N VAL A 295 17.56 -6.27 -5.16
CA VAL A 295 16.19 -6.77 -5.35
C VAL A 295 15.43 -6.95 -4.03
N GLY A 296 16.14 -7.25 -2.94
CA GLY A 296 15.53 -7.38 -1.62
C GLY A 296 14.78 -6.13 -1.17
N LEU A 297 15.35 -4.93 -1.40
CA LEU A 297 14.68 -3.68 -1.06
C LEU A 297 13.42 -3.47 -1.93
N GLY A 298 13.52 -3.78 -3.22
CA GLY A 298 12.40 -3.70 -4.14
C GLY A 298 11.22 -4.58 -3.74
N LEU A 299 11.49 -5.82 -3.32
CA LEU A 299 10.48 -6.72 -2.79
C LEU A 299 9.89 -6.21 -1.48
N LEU A 300 10.66 -5.55 -0.62
CA LEU A 300 10.14 -4.98 0.62
C LEU A 300 9.10 -3.87 0.37
N VAL A 301 9.29 -3.08 -0.70
CA VAL A 301 8.35 -2.00 -1.09
C VAL A 301 7.43 -2.39 -2.24
N GLY A 302 7.47 -3.65 -2.70
CA GLY A 302 6.74 -4.11 -3.90
C GLY A 302 5.22 -4.12 -3.75
N TRP A 303 4.70 -3.94 -2.53
CA TRP A 303 3.27 -3.72 -2.27
C TRP A 303 2.83 -2.28 -2.59
N LEU A 304 3.75 -1.32 -2.66
CA LEU A 304 3.46 0.10 -2.87
C LEU A 304 2.71 0.38 -4.20
N PRO A 305 3.09 -0.20 -5.36
CA PRO A 305 2.32 -0.07 -6.59
C PRO A 305 0.88 -0.57 -6.49
N VAL A 306 0.66 -1.65 -5.74
CA VAL A 306 -0.68 -2.23 -5.55
C VAL A 306 -1.52 -1.31 -4.66
N LEU A 307 -0.94 -0.82 -3.56
CA LEU A 307 -1.59 0.19 -2.71
C LEU A 307 -1.89 1.46 -3.50
N TYR A 308 -0.94 1.93 -4.30
CA TYR A 308 -1.09 3.09 -5.15
C TYR A 308 -2.25 2.93 -6.12
N LEU A 309 -2.31 1.81 -6.85
CA LEU A 309 -3.40 1.52 -7.78
C LEU A 309 -4.75 1.41 -7.07
N ALA A 310 -4.81 0.73 -5.93
CA ALA A 310 -6.04 0.60 -5.14
C ALA A 310 -6.51 1.98 -4.64
N ALA A 311 -5.59 2.80 -4.09
CA ALA A 311 -5.87 4.15 -3.65
C ALA A 311 -6.31 5.06 -4.81
N VAL A 312 -5.75 4.88 -6.01
CA VAL A 312 -6.15 5.62 -7.21
C VAL A 312 -7.54 5.22 -7.70
N VAL A 313 -7.86 3.92 -7.70
CA VAL A 313 -9.19 3.44 -8.11
C VAL A 313 -10.26 3.91 -7.12
N ASP A 314 -9.90 3.92 -5.84
CA ASP A 314 -10.68 4.47 -4.74
C ASP A 314 -10.68 6.01 -4.75
N ASN A 315 -9.75 6.69 -5.40
CA ASN A 315 -9.74 8.15 -5.47
C ASN A 315 -10.66 8.66 -6.58
N ASP A 316 -11.71 9.39 -6.22
CA ASP A 316 -12.17 10.47 -7.09
C ASP A 316 -11.36 11.72 -6.73
N HIS A 317 -10.65 12.30 -7.70
CA HIS A 317 -9.49 13.18 -7.51
C HIS A 317 -9.78 14.50 -6.77
N ASP A 318 -11.00 14.66 -6.26
CA ASP A 318 -11.50 15.81 -5.55
C ASP A 318 -12.37 15.38 -4.36
N ASN A 319 -11.74 14.83 -3.30
CA ASN A 319 -12.27 14.86 -1.93
C ASN A 319 -12.31 16.31 -1.39
N LYS A 320 -12.84 17.24 -2.20
CA LYS A 320 -12.96 18.65 -1.87
C LYS A 320 -14.21 18.84 -1.02
N PRO A 321 -14.16 19.74 -0.02
CA PRO A 321 -15.34 20.10 0.77
C PRO A 321 -16.50 20.60 -0.10
N GLU A 322 -16.21 21.16 -1.28
CA GLU A 322 -17.22 21.55 -2.28
C GLU A 322 -18.16 20.39 -2.68
N PHE A 323 -17.64 19.17 -2.85
CA PHE A 323 -18.49 18.04 -3.22
C PHE A 323 -19.28 17.52 -2.04
N ALA A 324 -18.69 17.50 -0.84
CA ALA A 324 -19.43 17.21 0.38
C ALA A 324 -20.62 18.18 0.55
N GLU A 325 -20.39 19.47 0.30
CA GLU A 325 -21.44 20.49 0.34
C GLU A 325 -22.52 20.26 -0.73
N ARG A 326 -22.14 19.95 -1.98
CA ARG A 326 -23.12 19.62 -3.04
C ARG A 326 -23.95 18.38 -2.70
N PHE A 327 -23.33 17.35 -2.14
CA PHE A 327 -24.05 16.17 -1.67
C PHE A 327 -24.96 16.49 -0.49
N ASN A 328 -24.50 17.29 0.48
CA ASN A 328 -25.31 17.74 1.61
C ASN A 328 -26.53 18.50 1.12
N ARG A 329 -26.38 19.43 0.17
CA ARG A 329 -27.53 20.14 -0.45
C ARG A 329 -28.51 19.17 -1.14
N LEU A 330 -27.98 18.20 -1.90
CA LEU A 330 -28.81 17.21 -2.59
C LEU A 330 -29.61 16.34 -1.61
N ILE A 331 -28.99 15.90 -0.50
CA ILE A 331 -29.65 15.08 0.52
C ILE A 331 -30.63 15.92 1.35
N SER A 332 -30.24 17.14 1.74
CA SER A 332 -31.08 18.07 2.49
C SER A 332 -32.35 18.45 1.75
N ALA A 333 -32.29 18.60 0.42
CA ALA A 333 -33.48 18.82 -0.40
C ALA A 333 -34.51 17.69 -0.23
N CYS A 334 -34.06 16.46 0.05
CA CYS A 334 -34.91 15.29 0.27
C CYS A 334 -35.33 15.07 1.74
N HIS A 335 -34.79 15.85 2.68
CA HIS A 335 -35.13 15.78 4.10
C HIS A 335 -36.40 16.59 4.41
N LYS A 336 -37.17 16.16 5.42
CA LYS A 336 -38.58 16.54 5.70
C LYS A 336 -38.94 18.03 5.59
N ASN A 337 -38.00 18.94 5.87
CA ASN A 337 -38.22 20.39 5.85
C ASN A 337 -37.41 21.14 4.78
N GLY A 338 -36.54 20.47 4.02
CA GLY A 338 -35.59 21.13 3.12
C GLY A 338 -34.46 21.90 3.83
N ASP A 339 -34.41 21.85 5.17
CA ASP A 339 -33.36 22.48 5.96
C ASP A 339 -31.98 21.91 5.57
N PHE A 340 -31.01 22.79 5.43
CA PHE A 340 -29.64 22.39 5.13
C PHE A 340 -29.03 21.70 6.35
N ILE A 341 -28.52 20.49 6.14
CA ILE A 341 -27.92 19.64 7.17
C ILE A 341 -26.54 19.23 6.66
N GLU A 342 -25.51 19.51 7.47
CA GLU A 342 -24.17 19.04 7.18
C GLU A 342 -24.05 17.56 7.56
N ILE A 343 -24.20 16.69 6.55
CA ILE A 343 -24.20 15.23 6.71
C ILE A 343 -22.80 14.65 6.47
N LEU A 344 -22.23 14.96 5.31
CA LEU A 344 -20.92 14.51 4.87
C LEU A 344 -19.87 15.56 5.22
N GLY A 345 -18.78 15.07 5.83
CA GLY A 345 -17.66 15.88 6.30
C GLY A 345 -16.44 15.76 5.40
N GLU A 346 -15.30 15.43 5.99
CA GLU A 346 -14.04 15.27 5.25
C GLU A 346 -13.99 13.94 4.51
N GLY A 347 -13.31 13.92 3.36
CA GLY A 347 -12.98 12.70 2.64
C GLY A 347 -12.02 11.82 3.45
N LYS A 348 -12.44 10.60 3.78
CA LYS A 348 -11.66 9.60 4.52
C LYS A 348 -11.36 8.33 3.71
N GLY A 349 -11.76 8.26 2.44
CA GLY A 349 -11.37 7.19 1.51
C GLY A 349 -9.85 7.07 1.29
N GLN A 350 -9.44 6.17 0.41
CA GLN A 350 -8.04 5.87 0.03
C GLN A 350 -7.20 5.32 1.18
N GLY A 351 -7.88 4.63 2.11
CA GLY A 351 -7.25 4.17 3.35
C GLY A 351 -6.73 5.30 4.24
N ARG A 352 -7.14 6.56 4.04
CA ARG A 352 -6.74 7.70 4.88
C ARG A 352 -7.42 7.66 6.26
N GLY A 353 -8.68 7.24 6.30
CA GLY A 353 -9.44 7.05 7.53
C GLY A 353 -9.24 5.67 8.15
N ARG A 354 -9.17 5.62 9.48
CA ARG A 354 -9.33 4.38 10.25
C ARG A 354 -10.80 4.13 10.49
N TRP A 355 -11.20 2.86 10.37
CA TRP A 355 -12.56 2.41 10.67
C TRP A 355 -13.63 3.22 9.93
N HIS A 356 -13.25 3.76 8.77
CA HIS A 356 -14.13 4.50 7.90
C HIS A 356 -15.20 3.56 7.38
N TYR A 357 -16.45 4.00 7.46
CA TYR A 357 -17.59 3.26 6.96
C TYR A 357 -18.47 4.24 6.20
N GLY A 358 -18.33 4.25 4.88
CA GLY A 358 -19.14 5.09 4.02
C GLY A 358 -20.59 4.64 3.95
N ILE A 359 -21.46 5.58 3.58
CA ILE A 359 -22.91 5.32 3.40
C ILE A 359 -23.19 4.37 2.22
N GLY A 360 -22.26 4.28 1.26
CA GLY A 360 -22.40 3.46 0.06
C GLY A 360 -22.58 1.99 0.37
N GLN A 361 -21.85 1.45 1.36
CA GLN A 361 -21.99 0.05 1.74
C GLN A 361 -23.39 -0.29 2.27
N THR A 362 -23.98 0.59 3.09
CA THR A 362 -25.31 0.38 3.66
C THR A 362 -26.36 0.34 2.55
N ILE A 363 -26.33 1.33 1.65
CA ILE A 363 -27.25 1.42 0.51
C ILE A 363 -27.07 0.22 -0.42
N MET A 364 -25.83 -0.13 -0.76
CA MET A 364 -25.56 -1.26 -1.64
C MET A 364 -25.97 -2.60 -1.04
N SER A 365 -25.72 -2.83 0.26
CA SER A 365 -26.14 -4.09 0.90
C SER A 365 -27.65 -4.21 0.92
N ARG A 366 -28.35 -3.10 1.16
CA ARG A 366 -29.80 -3.05 1.12
C ARG A 366 -30.36 -3.34 -0.28
N ILE A 367 -29.80 -2.71 -1.32
CA ILE A 367 -30.15 -3.00 -2.71
C ILE A 367 -29.94 -4.49 -3.03
N GLU A 368 -28.82 -5.07 -2.60
CA GLU A 368 -28.56 -6.50 -2.81
C GLU A 368 -29.58 -7.39 -2.10
N ASP A 369 -29.84 -7.13 -0.82
CA ASP A 369 -30.67 -7.98 0.03
C ASP A 369 -32.17 -7.87 -0.32
N GLU A 370 -32.64 -6.70 -0.76
CA GLU A 370 -34.06 -6.46 -1.08
C GLU A 370 -34.40 -6.73 -2.56
N LEU A 371 -33.46 -6.53 -3.50
CA LEU A 371 -33.76 -6.57 -4.94
C LEU A 371 -33.09 -7.72 -5.68
N LEU A 372 -31.97 -8.24 -5.18
CA LEU A 372 -31.25 -9.34 -5.84
C LEU A 372 -31.56 -10.70 -5.21
N VAL A 373 -31.99 -10.74 -3.94
CA VAL A 373 -32.40 -11.98 -3.28
C VAL A 373 -33.69 -12.51 -3.91
N GLY A 374 -33.65 -13.73 -4.46
CA GLY A 374 -34.79 -14.36 -5.13
C GLY A 374 -34.89 -14.10 -6.63
N ARG A 375 -33.89 -13.42 -7.20
CA ARG A 375 -33.86 -13.10 -8.62
C ARG A 375 -33.16 -14.18 -9.46
N GLU A 376 -33.70 -14.48 -10.63
CA GLU A 376 -32.98 -15.29 -11.62
C GLU A 376 -31.73 -14.54 -12.11
N ALA A 377 -30.61 -15.26 -12.26
CA ALA A 377 -29.29 -14.69 -12.54
C ALA A 377 -29.24 -13.80 -13.80
N ASP A 378 -30.21 -13.95 -14.70
CA ASP A 378 -30.24 -13.33 -16.03
C ASP A 378 -31.28 -12.21 -16.19
N ALA A 379 -32.08 -11.90 -15.17
CA ALA A 379 -33.11 -10.87 -15.29
C ALA A 379 -32.49 -9.45 -15.32
N VAL A 380 -33.11 -8.48 -15.99
CA VAL A 380 -32.65 -7.06 -16.07
C VAL A 380 -33.29 -6.18 -15.01
N VAL A 381 -32.49 -5.45 -14.23
CA VAL A 381 -33.01 -4.66 -13.09
C VAL A 381 -33.85 -3.51 -13.64
N ASP A 382 -35.15 -3.52 -13.33
CA ASP A 382 -36.03 -2.39 -13.64
C ASP A 382 -35.83 -1.30 -12.58
N TRP A 383 -35.16 -0.23 -12.98
CA TRP A 383 -34.93 0.92 -12.11
C TRP A 383 -36.17 1.73 -11.84
N ASP A 384 -37.16 1.73 -12.73
CA ASP A 384 -38.42 2.44 -12.46
C ASP A 384 -39.19 1.73 -11.35
N VAL A 385 -39.15 0.40 -11.32
CA VAL A 385 -39.65 -0.41 -10.19
C VAL A 385 -38.83 -0.13 -8.94
N MET A 386 -37.49 -0.11 -9.01
CA MET A 386 -36.64 0.21 -7.87
C MET A 386 -36.92 1.61 -7.30
N ARG A 387 -37.15 2.57 -8.19
CA ARG A 387 -37.45 3.97 -7.87
C ARG A 387 -38.82 4.14 -7.20
N LYS A 388 -39.83 3.38 -7.66
CA LYS A 388 -41.22 3.47 -7.15
C LYS A 388 -41.45 2.61 -5.90
N ASN A 389 -40.79 1.47 -5.83
CA ASN A 389 -40.96 0.48 -4.77
C ASN A 389 -39.77 0.46 -3.82
N ALA A 390 -39.04 1.58 -3.66
CA ALA A 390 -38.02 1.69 -2.64
C ALA A 390 -38.64 1.21 -1.32
N PRO A 391 -38.23 0.04 -0.80
CA PRO A 391 -38.99 -0.61 0.24
C PRO A 391 -38.93 0.24 1.51
N PRO A 392 -39.87 0.07 2.45
CA PRO A 392 -39.75 0.71 3.75
C PRO A 392 -38.47 0.20 4.45
N PRO A 393 -37.71 1.06 5.15
CA PRO A 393 -36.47 0.66 5.80
C PRO A 393 -36.75 -0.49 6.78
N THR A 394 -36.31 -1.69 6.44
CA THR A 394 -36.41 -2.83 7.37
C THR A 394 -35.24 -2.78 8.35
N ARG A 395 -35.54 -2.95 9.65
CA ARG A 395 -34.61 -2.76 10.79
C ARG A 395 -33.41 -3.72 10.84
N ARG A 396 -33.19 -4.57 9.85
CA ARG A 396 -32.11 -5.55 9.85
C ARG A 396 -30.94 -5.04 9.03
N ILE A 397 -30.27 -4.01 9.52
CA ILE A 397 -28.93 -3.69 9.05
C ILE A 397 -27.99 -4.77 9.63
N GLU A 398 -27.89 -5.91 8.94
CA GLU A 398 -27.01 -7.01 9.35
C GLU A 398 -25.54 -6.62 9.11
N LEU A 399 -24.95 -6.01 10.13
CA LEU A 399 -23.57 -5.53 10.09
C LEU A 399 -22.53 -6.62 10.40
N ALA A 400 -22.95 -7.88 10.57
CA ALA A 400 -22.08 -9.04 10.70
C ALA A 400 -21.45 -9.40 9.33
N HIS A 401 -20.60 -8.52 8.82
CA HIS A 401 -20.04 -8.58 7.48
C HIS A 401 -18.84 -9.54 7.42
N TRP A 402 -19.10 -10.84 7.25
CA TRP A 402 -18.11 -11.76 6.66
C TRP A 402 -17.54 -11.19 5.32
N ARG A 403 -18.29 -10.28 4.68
CA ARG A 403 -17.91 -9.52 3.49
C ARG A 403 -16.61 -8.69 3.63
N ILE A 404 -16.15 -8.34 4.84
CA ILE A 404 -14.86 -7.62 5.04
C ILE A 404 -13.64 -8.55 5.01
N ILE A 405 -13.86 -9.84 5.20
CA ILE A 405 -12.77 -10.81 5.30
C ILE A 405 -12.01 -10.91 3.99
N GLU A 406 -12.68 -10.80 2.85
CA GLU A 406 -12.02 -10.92 1.54
C GLU A 406 -11.03 -9.76 1.27
N PRO A 407 -11.40 -8.45 1.40
CA PRO A 407 -10.42 -7.37 1.30
C PRO A 407 -9.29 -7.46 2.33
N LEU A 408 -9.62 -7.87 3.57
CA LEU A 408 -8.68 -8.03 4.67
C LEU A 408 -7.66 -9.14 4.38
N LEU A 409 -8.13 -10.31 3.94
CA LEU A 409 -7.28 -11.45 3.58
C LEU A 409 -6.43 -11.12 2.35
N SER A 410 -7.02 -10.46 1.34
CA SER A 410 -6.31 -10.05 0.13
C SER A 410 -5.18 -9.09 0.46
N ALA A 411 -5.44 -8.05 1.26
CA ALA A 411 -4.42 -7.10 1.69
C ALA A 411 -3.31 -7.78 2.49
N PHE A 412 -3.67 -8.68 3.41
CA PHE A 412 -2.72 -9.46 4.19
C PHE A 412 -1.82 -10.32 3.29
N VAL A 413 -2.40 -11.10 2.37
CA VAL A 413 -1.65 -11.98 1.47
C VAL A 413 -0.73 -11.16 0.55
N ILE A 414 -1.21 -10.06 -0.04
CA ILE A 414 -0.42 -9.22 -0.94
C ILE A 414 0.80 -8.63 -0.20
N VAL A 415 0.58 -7.97 0.93
CA VAL A 415 1.66 -7.27 1.64
C VAL A 415 2.61 -8.27 2.31
N CYS A 416 2.08 -9.27 3.02
CA CYS A 416 2.92 -10.28 3.68
C CYS A 416 3.63 -11.17 2.66
N GLY A 417 2.98 -11.55 1.55
CA GLY A 417 3.60 -12.34 0.49
C GLY A 417 4.78 -11.61 -0.14
N ILE A 418 4.57 -10.37 -0.60
CA ILE A 418 5.63 -9.57 -1.24
C ILE A 418 6.75 -9.25 -0.26
N SER A 419 6.43 -8.78 0.96
CA SER A 419 7.43 -8.44 1.97
C SER A 419 8.17 -9.66 2.53
N SER A 420 7.51 -10.82 2.69
CA SER A 420 8.20 -12.05 3.11
C SER A 420 9.18 -12.53 2.05
N GLY A 421 8.92 -12.29 0.76
CA GLY A 421 9.89 -12.49 -0.32
C GLY A 421 11.20 -11.74 -0.08
N SER A 422 11.14 -10.49 0.40
CA SER A 422 12.36 -9.74 0.76
C SER A 422 13.15 -10.38 1.91
N PHE A 423 12.45 -10.89 2.93
CA PHE A 423 13.07 -11.60 4.05
C PHE A 423 13.70 -12.92 3.59
N ILE A 424 12.95 -13.74 2.84
CA ILE A 424 13.42 -15.03 2.31
C ILE A 424 14.66 -14.80 1.44
N LEU A 425 14.60 -13.84 0.51
CA LEU A 425 15.74 -13.51 -0.34
C LEU A 425 16.93 -13.03 0.50
N ALA A 426 16.74 -12.14 1.48
CA ALA A 426 17.82 -11.68 2.34
C ALA A 426 18.38 -12.76 3.28
N TYR A 427 17.56 -13.74 3.65
CA TYR A 427 17.93 -14.87 4.49
C TYR A 427 18.74 -15.90 3.70
N PHE A 428 18.40 -16.15 2.43
CA PHE A 428 19.13 -17.11 1.59
C PHE A 428 20.27 -16.49 0.78
N THR A 429 20.34 -15.15 0.69
CA THR A 429 21.46 -14.46 0.02
C THR A 429 22.47 -13.95 1.03
N PRO A 430 23.77 -14.01 0.72
CA PRO A 430 24.82 -13.47 1.57
C PRO A 430 24.57 -12.02 2.00
N PRO A 431 24.71 -11.70 3.31
CA PRO A 431 24.99 -12.63 4.43
C PRO A 431 23.81 -13.60 4.70
N VAL A 432 24.07 -14.91 4.63
CA VAL A 432 23.03 -15.96 4.69
C VAL A 432 22.59 -16.22 6.13
N GLY A 433 21.29 -16.15 6.38
CA GLY A 433 20.64 -16.45 7.65
C GLY A 433 20.08 -15.21 8.30
N PHE A 434 19.99 -15.22 9.63
CA PHE A 434 19.43 -14.13 10.41
C PHE A 434 20.47 -13.03 10.68
N ALA A 435 20.86 -12.32 9.62
CA ALA A 435 21.72 -11.14 9.70
C ALA A 435 20.90 -9.86 9.97
N TRP A 436 21.57 -8.72 10.15
CA TRP A 436 20.89 -7.45 10.45
C TRP A 436 19.89 -7.03 9.37
N ARG A 437 20.22 -7.27 8.10
CA ARG A 437 19.36 -6.95 6.96
C ARG A 437 18.04 -7.75 6.99
N SER A 438 18.13 -9.09 7.06
CA SER A 438 16.95 -9.95 7.13
C SER A 438 16.14 -9.70 8.41
N ALA A 439 16.81 -9.45 9.53
CA ALA A 439 16.16 -9.12 10.80
C ALA A 439 15.37 -7.80 10.70
N ALA A 440 15.93 -6.79 10.02
CA ALA A 440 15.27 -5.50 9.83
C ALA A 440 14.04 -5.61 8.90
N TYR A 441 14.11 -6.40 7.82
CA TYR A 441 12.94 -6.70 6.99
C TYR A 441 11.84 -7.41 7.78
N LEU A 442 12.23 -8.43 8.57
CA LEU A 442 11.28 -9.15 9.42
C LEU A 442 10.67 -8.24 10.48
N THR A 443 11.45 -7.34 11.07
CA THR A 443 10.95 -6.38 12.07
C THR A 443 9.91 -5.44 11.49
N CYS A 444 10.16 -4.86 10.31
CA CYS A 444 9.18 -4.01 9.63
C CYS A 444 7.87 -4.77 9.34
N LEU A 445 7.98 -6.02 8.87
CA LEU A 445 6.83 -6.88 8.61
C LEU A 445 6.07 -7.23 9.88
N CYS A 446 6.77 -7.62 10.96
CA CYS A 446 6.16 -7.94 12.26
C CYS A 446 5.42 -6.73 12.84
N ILE A 447 6.01 -5.54 12.80
CA ILE A 447 5.34 -4.31 13.28
C ILE A 447 4.08 -4.04 12.44
N ALA A 448 4.16 -4.15 11.10
CA ALA A 448 2.99 -3.96 10.24
C ALA A 448 1.86 -4.97 10.55
N VAL A 449 2.20 -6.24 10.78
CA VAL A 449 1.23 -7.29 11.16
C VAL A 449 0.62 -7.01 12.53
N VAL A 450 1.41 -6.59 13.53
CA VAL A 450 0.90 -6.22 14.85
C VAL A 450 -0.06 -5.04 14.76
N ILE A 451 0.29 -3.98 14.02
CA ILE A 451 -0.59 -2.83 13.79
C ILE A 451 -1.91 -3.28 13.15
N PHE A 452 -1.83 -4.15 12.14
CA PHE A 452 -3.00 -4.69 11.45
C PHE A 452 -3.91 -5.53 12.38
N LEU A 453 -3.33 -6.42 13.19
CA LEU A 453 -4.10 -7.22 14.15
C LEU A 453 -4.81 -6.33 15.17
N ILE A 454 -4.12 -5.32 15.71
CA ILE A 454 -4.71 -4.33 16.59
C ILE A 454 -5.85 -3.59 15.87
N ASP A 455 -5.64 -3.18 14.61
CA ASP A 455 -6.65 -2.45 13.82
C ASP A 455 -7.90 -3.29 13.56
N ILE A 456 -7.78 -4.60 13.30
CA ILE A 456 -8.92 -5.52 13.14
C ILE A 456 -9.67 -5.71 14.45
N ILE A 457 -8.95 -5.95 15.55
CA ILE A 457 -9.55 -6.13 16.87
C ILE A 457 -10.31 -4.86 17.25
N LEU A 458 -9.69 -3.69 17.06
CA LEU A 458 -10.33 -2.40 17.31
C LEU A 458 -11.46 -2.13 16.35
N PHE A 459 -11.36 -2.47 15.06
CA PHE A 459 -12.46 -2.30 14.11
C PHE A 459 -13.74 -3.00 14.58
N LYS A 460 -13.62 -4.21 15.16
CA LYS A 460 -14.75 -4.94 15.74
C LYS A 460 -15.34 -4.27 16.98
N ILE A 461 -14.51 -3.61 17.79
CA ILE A 461 -14.88 -3.04 19.09
C ILE A 461 -15.34 -1.57 19.00
N VAL A 462 -14.66 -0.77 18.18
CA VAL A 462 -14.72 0.71 18.09
C VAL A 462 -15.71 1.18 17.02
N ARG A 463 -16.37 0.25 16.31
CA ARG A 463 -17.28 0.53 15.20
C ARG A 463 -18.31 1.62 15.53
N HIS A 464 -18.62 2.45 14.52
CA HIS A 464 -19.47 3.63 14.70
C HIS A 464 -20.82 3.27 15.36
N PRO A 465 -21.19 3.93 16.48
CA PRO A 465 -22.43 3.64 17.22
C PRO A 465 -23.69 3.75 16.37
N PHE A 466 -23.72 4.73 15.48
CA PHE A 466 -24.91 5.20 14.76
C PHE A 466 -25.58 4.14 13.89
N MET A 467 -24.83 3.16 13.39
CA MET A 467 -25.38 2.10 12.52
C MET A 467 -25.68 0.80 13.27
N THR A 468 -25.35 0.69 14.57
CA THR A 468 -25.42 -0.55 15.36
C THR A 468 -26.51 -0.54 16.44
N THR A 469 -27.58 0.21 16.24
CA THR A 469 -28.69 0.34 17.20
C THR A 469 -29.52 -0.94 17.27
N ASN A 470 -28.98 -1.96 17.92
CA ASN A 470 -29.79 -3.02 18.49
C ASN A 470 -29.94 -2.74 19.98
N ASP A 471 -30.96 -1.96 20.35
CA ASP A 471 -31.29 -1.55 21.72
C ASP A 471 -31.57 -2.73 22.67
N GLN A 472 -31.63 -3.95 22.14
CA GLN A 472 -32.02 -5.17 22.86
C GLN A 472 -30.86 -5.83 23.61
N VAL A 473 -29.59 -5.47 23.36
CA VAL A 473 -28.44 -6.12 24.00
C VAL A 473 -27.84 -5.23 25.09
N LYS A 474 -28.07 -5.59 26.36
CA LYS A 474 -27.35 -4.98 27.50
C LYS A 474 -25.86 -5.33 27.41
N HIS A 475 -25.07 -4.42 26.88
CA HIS A 475 -23.61 -4.58 26.83
C HIS A 475 -22.97 -4.33 28.20
N GLY A 476 -21.95 -5.13 28.55
CA GLY A 476 -21.19 -4.99 29.80
C GLY A 476 -20.33 -3.72 29.87
N ALA A 477 -19.84 -3.39 31.07
CA ALA A 477 -19.05 -2.18 31.32
C ALA A 477 -17.80 -2.05 30.43
N VAL A 478 -17.15 -3.17 30.10
CA VAL A 478 -15.96 -3.20 29.21
C VAL A 478 -16.31 -2.71 27.79
N TYR A 479 -17.44 -3.15 27.25
CA TYR A 479 -17.89 -2.71 25.93
C TYR A 479 -18.20 -1.22 25.91
N ASN A 480 -18.87 -0.72 26.96
CA ASN A 480 -19.16 0.71 27.10
C ASN A 480 -17.88 1.54 27.23
N PHE A 481 -16.86 1.03 27.95
CA PHE A 481 -15.54 1.65 28.03
C PHE A 481 -14.86 1.73 26.66
N CYS A 482 -14.80 0.62 25.93
CA CYS A 482 -14.17 0.61 24.60
C CYS A 482 -14.94 1.45 23.56
N LYS A 483 -16.25 1.63 23.73
CA LYS A 483 -17.07 2.52 22.89
C LYS A 483 -16.90 4.00 23.26
N SER A 484 -16.29 4.31 24.40
CA SER A 484 -16.10 5.69 24.86
C SER A 484 -15.25 6.51 23.86
N VAL A 485 -15.60 7.78 23.68
CA VAL A 485 -14.88 8.70 22.78
C VAL A 485 -13.41 8.83 23.18
N ARG A 486 -13.12 8.80 24.49
CA ARG A 486 -11.76 8.86 25.03
C ARG A 486 -10.93 7.66 24.60
N PHE A 487 -11.47 6.44 24.75
CA PHE A 487 -10.76 5.23 24.31
C PHE A 487 -10.47 5.26 22.81
N ARG A 488 -11.45 5.62 21.98
CA ARG A 488 -11.28 5.73 20.53
C ARG A 488 -10.17 6.71 20.15
N HIS A 489 -10.14 7.87 20.80
CA HIS A 489 -9.11 8.88 20.56
C HIS A 489 -7.71 8.38 20.97
N VAL A 490 -7.59 7.78 22.16
CA VAL A 490 -6.31 7.21 22.64
C VAL A 490 -5.84 6.09 21.71
N ALA A 491 -6.71 5.15 21.35
CA ALA A 491 -6.39 4.06 20.45
C ALA A 491 -5.92 4.58 19.07
N HIS A 492 -6.58 5.61 18.54
CA HIS A 492 -6.19 6.26 17.29
C HIS A 492 -4.81 6.91 17.38
N VAL A 493 -4.50 7.62 18.46
CA VAL A 493 -3.18 8.25 18.69
C VAL A 493 -2.09 7.18 18.81
N VAL A 494 -2.31 6.14 19.61
CA VAL A 494 -1.34 5.04 19.79
C VAL A 494 -1.03 4.37 18.46
N LEU A 495 -2.06 4.09 17.66
CA LEU A 495 -1.92 3.49 16.35
C LEU A 495 -1.15 4.37 15.37
N ILE A 496 -1.39 5.69 15.36
CA ILE A 496 -0.60 6.65 14.57
C ILE A 496 0.86 6.65 15.01
N CYS A 497 1.14 6.63 16.31
CA CYS A 497 2.51 6.57 16.81
C CYS A 497 3.22 5.29 16.32
N LEU A 498 2.55 4.14 16.35
CA LEU A 498 3.10 2.88 15.82
C LEU A 498 3.35 2.94 14.30
N GLU A 499 2.45 3.56 13.54
CA GLU A 499 2.63 3.80 12.09
C GLU A 499 3.85 4.68 11.80
N ILE A 500 4.01 5.77 12.55
CA ILE A 500 5.17 6.66 12.42
C ILE A 500 6.44 5.91 12.77
N ILE A 501 6.46 5.13 13.86
CA ILE A 501 7.62 4.32 14.25
C ILE A 501 7.98 3.32 13.14
N ASN A 502 6.99 2.61 12.57
CA ASN A 502 7.26 1.65 11.50
C ASN A 502 7.75 2.34 10.23
N THR A 503 7.18 3.50 9.88
CA THR A 503 7.62 4.33 8.75
C THR A 503 9.06 4.79 8.94
N LEU A 504 9.40 5.31 10.12
CA LEU A 504 10.77 5.71 10.45
C LEU A 504 11.73 4.53 10.40
N THR A 505 11.30 3.35 10.88
CA THR A 505 12.09 2.12 10.79
C THR A 505 12.39 1.74 9.34
N LEU A 506 11.39 1.82 8.45
CA LEU A 506 11.58 1.58 7.02
C LEU A 506 12.50 2.63 6.37
N CYS A 507 12.33 3.92 6.69
CA CYS A 507 13.19 4.99 6.18
C CYS A 507 14.65 4.81 6.64
N LEU A 508 14.85 4.51 7.92
CA LEU A 508 16.18 4.21 8.48
C LEU A 508 16.80 2.99 7.80
N LEU A 509 16.00 1.96 7.52
CA LEU A 509 16.44 0.80 6.77
C LEU A 509 16.89 1.17 5.36
N VAL A 510 16.12 1.99 4.63
CA VAL A 510 16.47 2.43 3.27
C VAL A 510 17.78 3.23 3.29
N ILE A 511 17.91 4.17 4.25
CA ILE A 511 19.12 4.97 4.43
C ILE A 511 20.31 4.09 4.79
N ALA A 512 20.13 3.15 5.72
CA ALA A 512 21.16 2.21 6.13
C ALA A 512 21.61 1.30 4.97
N MET A 513 20.67 0.85 4.13
CA MET A 513 21.00 0.10 2.93
C MET A 513 21.77 0.95 1.92
N ALA A 514 21.32 2.18 1.65
CA ALA A 514 21.98 3.10 0.72
C ALA A 514 23.40 3.45 1.17
N ALA A 515 23.58 3.74 2.45
CA ALA A 515 24.88 4.05 3.04
C ALA A 515 25.80 2.83 3.21
N GLY A 516 25.29 1.60 3.01
CA GLY A 516 26.07 0.37 3.20
C GLY A 516 26.28 -0.03 4.65
N LEU A 517 25.46 0.48 5.58
CA LEU A 517 25.53 0.16 7.01
C LEU A 517 25.24 -1.31 7.32
N PHE A 518 24.76 -2.12 6.38
CA PHE A 518 24.63 -3.56 6.59
C PHE A 518 25.84 -4.36 6.12
N ASN A 519 26.79 -3.71 5.45
CA ASN A 519 27.92 -4.39 4.80
C ASN A 519 29.20 -4.43 5.65
N PHE A 520 29.20 -3.86 6.86
CA PHE A 520 30.33 -4.04 7.77
C PHE A 520 30.33 -5.43 8.42
N CYS A 521 31.48 -5.85 8.94
CA CYS A 521 31.66 -7.20 9.48
C CYS A 521 30.56 -7.59 10.47
N ALA A 522 30.23 -6.76 11.46
CA ALA A 522 29.19 -7.08 12.43
C ALA A 522 27.75 -7.06 11.86
N GLY A 523 27.49 -6.32 10.79
CA GLY A 523 26.21 -6.35 10.07
C GLY A 523 26.04 -7.62 9.20
N GLN A 524 27.15 -8.15 8.68
CA GLN A 524 27.20 -9.40 7.91
C GLN A 524 27.32 -10.65 8.78
N VAL A 525 27.75 -10.50 10.03
CA VAL A 525 27.89 -11.61 10.95
C VAL A 525 26.53 -12.25 11.22
N VAL A 526 26.47 -13.55 10.99
CA VAL A 526 25.33 -14.38 11.34
C VAL A 526 25.61 -14.98 12.72
N ASN A 527 24.82 -14.58 13.72
CA ASN A 527 24.94 -15.15 15.06
C ASN A 527 24.25 -16.53 15.09
N ARG A 528 25.04 -17.60 15.01
CA ARG A 528 24.54 -19.00 15.05
C ARG A 528 24.80 -19.70 16.39
N GLY A 529 25.03 -18.96 17.47
CA GLY A 529 25.07 -19.52 18.84
C GLY A 529 26.19 -20.53 19.13
N GLY A 530 27.18 -20.69 18.24
CA GLY A 530 28.34 -21.55 18.45
C GLY A 530 29.49 -20.84 19.20
N PRO A 531 30.35 -21.59 19.91
CA PRO A 531 31.55 -21.05 20.55
C PRO A 531 32.56 -20.63 19.47
N GLY A 532 32.64 -19.33 19.17
CA GLY A 532 33.57 -18.83 18.15
C GLY A 532 33.30 -17.45 17.55
N GLY A 533 32.19 -16.79 17.92
CA GLY A 533 31.81 -15.52 17.28
C GLY A 533 31.25 -15.77 15.87
N GLY A 534 30.33 -14.91 15.43
CA GLY A 534 29.51 -15.24 14.28
C GLY A 534 30.28 -15.29 12.95
N LEU A 535 29.62 -15.89 11.97
CA LEU A 535 30.18 -16.31 10.68
C LEU A 535 29.87 -15.28 9.60
N ILE A 536 30.81 -15.06 8.68
CA ILE A 536 30.59 -14.29 7.45
C ILE A 536 30.88 -15.19 6.26
N ILE A 537 29.92 -15.29 5.34
CA ILE A 537 30.06 -16.04 4.08
C ILE A 537 30.44 -15.04 2.99
N LEU A 538 31.59 -15.27 2.35
CA LEU A 538 32.07 -14.44 1.26
C LEU A 538 31.47 -14.95 -0.04
N ASN A 539 30.67 -14.11 -0.70
CA ASN A 539 30.04 -14.44 -1.97
C ASN A 539 30.76 -13.73 -3.11
N ASP A 540 31.93 -14.21 -3.46
CA ASP A 540 32.60 -13.77 -4.68
C ASP A 540 32.50 -14.88 -5.73
N GLY A 541 31.93 -14.56 -6.91
CA GLY A 541 31.89 -15.46 -8.06
C GLY A 541 33.29 -15.96 -8.45
N ALA A 542 34.32 -15.15 -8.17
CA ALA A 542 35.72 -15.52 -8.37
C ALA A 542 36.21 -16.68 -7.48
N PHE A 543 35.67 -16.86 -6.27
CA PHE A 543 36.03 -18.00 -5.41
C PHE A 543 35.42 -19.32 -5.94
N TYR A 544 34.26 -19.27 -6.60
CA TYR A 544 33.68 -20.42 -7.30
C TYR A 544 34.38 -20.71 -8.65
N LYS A 545 35.20 -19.78 -9.15
CA LYS A 545 36.02 -19.94 -10.37
C LYS A 545 37.44 -20.46 -10.10
N LEU A 546 37.79 -20.83 -8.85
CA LEU A 546 39.10 -21.43 -8.58
C LEU A 546 39.32 -22.67 -9.48
N PRO A 547 40.49 -22.78 -10.14
CA PRO A 547 40.73 -23.82 -11.11
C PRO A 547 40.86 -25.15 -10.38
N VAL A 548 39.85 -26.00 -10.51
CA VAL A 548 39.95 -27.40 -10.08
C VAL A 548 39.73 -28.26 -11.31
N GLY A 549 40.70 -29.14 -11.58
CA GLY A 549 40.57 -30.27 -12.51
C GLY A 549 39.52 -31.30 -12.06
N TYR A 550 38.39 -30.84 -11.55
CA TYR A 550 37.19 -31.61 -11.27
C TYR A 550 36.16 -31.25 -12.33
N GLU A 551 35.97 -32.21 -13.22
CA GLU A 551 35.04 -32.19 -14.33
C GLU A 551 33.61 -31.86 -13.82
N ARG A 552 33.07 -30.69 -14.21
CA ARG A 552 31.70 -30.26 -13.87
C ARG A 552 30.68 -31.19 -14.52
N ARG A 553 30.27 -32.24 -13.81
CA ARG A 553 29.11 -33.05 -14.17
C ARG A 553 27.97 -32.70 -13.19
N GLY A 554 27.15 -31.73 -13.55
CA GLY A 554 25.98 -31.33 -12.77
C GLY A 554 25.76 -29.82 -12.75
N ARG A 555 25.24 -29.28 -13.86
CA ARG A 555 24.65 -27.94 -13.87
C ARG A 555 23.33 -28.05 -13.09
N ILE A 556 23.32 -27.63 -11.83
CA ILE A 556 22.08 -27.44 -11.08
C ILE A 556 21.54 -26.09 -11.55
N ASP A 557 20.55 -26.12 -12.43
CA ASP A 557 19.82 -24.95 -12.86
C ASP A 557 19.00 -24.44 -11.67
N TRP A 558 19.49 -23.38 -11.03
CA TRP A 558 18.81 -22.66 -9.95
C TRP A 558 17.42 -22.13 -10.34
N MET A 559 17.08 -22.11 -11.64
CA MET A 559 15.78 -21.68 -12.15
C MET A 559 14.67 -22.73 -12.01
N GLU A 560 14.96 -24.01 -11.73
CA GLU A 560 13.90 -25.02 -11.53
C GLU A 560 13.38 -25.11 -10.08
N ALA A 561 14.02 -24.44 -9.11
CA ALA A 561 13.69 -24.55 -7.69
C ALA A 561 12.96 -23.33 -7.08
N VAL A 562 12.73 -22.26 -7.87
CA VAL A 562 11.95 -21.07 -7.50
C VAL A 562 10.73 -20.98 -8.41
#